data_AF-A0A833ERJ9-F1
#
_entry.id   AF-A0A833ERJ9-F1
#
_cell.length_a   1.000
_cell.length_b   1.000
_cell.length_c   1.000
_cell.angle_alpha   90.00
_cell.angle_beta   90.00
_cell.angle_gamma   90.00
#
_symmetry.space_group_name_H-M   'P 1'
#
loop_
_entity.id
_entity.type
_entity.pdbx_description
1 polymer ?
#
loop_
_entity_poly.entity_id
_entity_poly.type
_entity_poly.pdbx_seq_one_letter_code
_entity_poly.pdbx_strand_id
1 'polypeptide(L)'
;DFVYVDDFSMAIKLALETSINGIFNIGTGTGITIKQVAELIEQKMHVFNKLNLGALPYRENELWNYALYYDRLHQAVGWSPLIGIAIGIELILQEFQR
;
A
#
# COMPACT_ATOMS: atom_id res chain seq x y z
N ASP A 1 5.47 0.11 1.97
CA ASP A 1 4.51 -0.89 1.51
C ASP A 1 3.15 -0.24 1.55
N PHE A 2 2.39 -0.36 0.48
CA PHE A 2 1.04 0.20 0.39
C PHE A 2 0.13 -0.91 -0.13
N VAL A 3 -0.77 -1.39 0.74
CA VAL A 3 -1.81 -2.34 0.39
C VAL A 3 -3.11 -1.57 0.19
N TYR A 4 -3.85 -1.88 -0.88
CA TYR A 4 -5.15 -1.28 -1.10
C TYR A 4 -6.18 -1.78 -0.07
N VAL A 5 -7.14 -0.95 0.30
CA VAL A 5 -8.07 -1.23 1.41
C VAL A 5 -8.96 -2.46 1.15
N ASP A 6 -9.35 -2.70 -0.10
CA ASP A 6 -10.15 -3.88 -0.46
C ASP A 6 -9.33 -5.17 -0.34
N ASP A 7 -8.07 -5.15 -0.75
CA ASP A 7 -7.16 -6.29 -0.60
C ASP A 7 -6.92 -6.60 0.88
N PHE A 8 -6.74 -5.56 1.71
CA PHE A 8 -6.63 -5.71 3.16
C PHE A 8 -7.90 -6.31 3.76
N SER A 9 -9.08 -5.82 3.35
CA SER A 9 -10.36 -6.32 3.84
C SER A 9 -10.58 -7.79 3.44
N MET A 10 -10.14 -8.17 2.23
CA MET A 10 -10.17 -9.58 1.78
C MET A 10 -9.26 -10.47 2.63
N ALA A 11 -8.08 -9.99 3.04
CA ALA A 11 -7.20 -10.75 3.94
C ALA A 11 -7.90 -11.06 5.27
N ILE A 12 -8.57 -10.08 5.87
CA ILE A 12 -9.32 -10.25 7.12
C ILE A 12 -10.48 -11.23 6.92
N LYS A 13 -11.24 -11.10 5.83
CA LYS A 13 -12.34 -12.01 5.50
C LYS A 13 -11.85 -13.46 5.40
N LEU A 14 -10.80 -13.70 4.62
CA LEU A 14 -10.22 -15.04 4.46
C LEU A 14 -9.71 -15.60 5.79
N ALA A 15 -9.08 -14.77 6.63
CA ALA A 15 -8.61 -15.20 7.94
C ALA A 15 -9.75 -15.66 8.86
N LEU A 16 -10.90 -14.96 8.81
CA LEU A 16 -12.11 -15.34 9.56
C LEU A 16 -12.73 -16.64 9.02
N GLU A 17 -12.86 -16.77 7.70
CA GLU A 17 -13.47 -17.95 7.05
C GLU A 17 -12.65 -19.24 7.27
N THR A 18 -11.32 -19.11 7.32
CA THR A 18 -10.39 -20.24 7.51
C THR A 18 -10.03 -20.48 8.98
N SER A 19 -10.40 -19.55 9.88
CA SER A 19 -10.12 -19.63 11.33
C SER A 19 -8.64 -19.84 11.65
N ILE A 20 -7.73 -19.19 10.90
CA ILE A 20 -6.30 -19.23 11.17
C ILE A 20 -5.95 -18.54 12.49
N ASN A 21 -4.89 -19.00 13.16
CA ASN A 21 -4.39 -18.40 14.40
C ASN A 21 -2.90 -18.04 14.29
N GLY A 22 -2.53 -16.90 14.86
CA GLY A 22 -1.15 -16.42 14.93
C GLY A 22 -0.98 -15.01 14.37
N ILE A 23 0.27 -14.59 14.26
CA ILE A 23 0.65 -13.28 13.71
C ILE A 23 0.93 -13.43 12.22
N PHE A 24 0.24 -12.64 11.39
CA PHE A 24 0.40 -12.62 9.94
C PHE A 24 0.62 -11.19 9.44
N ASN A 25 1.53 -11.02 8.50
CA ASN A 25 1.72 -9.76 7.80
C ASN A 25 0.71 -9.64 6.67
N ILE A 26 0.15 -8.45 6.49
CA ILE A 26 -0.63 -8.08 5.31
C ILE A 26 0.12 -6.93 4.63
N GLY A 27 0.55 -7.17 3.40
CA GLY A 27 1.35 -6.22 2.63
C GLY A 27 1.57 -6.73 1.22
N THR A 28 2.33 -5.98 0.42
CA THR A 28 2.59 -6.32 -0.99
C THR A 28 3.93 -6.98 -1.22
N GLY A 29 4.79 -7.05 -0.19
CA GLY A 29 6.19 -7.42 -0.35
C GLY A 29 7.01 -6.40 -1.14
N THR A 30 6.41 -5.29 -1.56
CA THR A 30 7.03 -4.28 -2.40
C THR A 30 7.14 -2.95 -1.65
N GLY A 31 8.38 -2.47 -1.50
CA GLY A 31 8.66 -1.14 -0.97
C GLY A 31 8.49 -0.07 -2.03
N ILE A 32 7.95 1.09 -1.64
CA ILE A 32 7.92 2.30 -2.46
C ILE A 32 8.10 3.50 -1.53
N THR A 33 8.89 4.48 -1.97
CA THR A 33 9.15 5.69 -1.19
C THR A 33 7.96 6.66 -1.26
N ILE A 34 7.80 7.50 -0.24
CA ILE A 34 6.79 8.58 -0.24
C ILE A 34 6.99 9.52 -1.43
N LYS A 35 8.25 9.80 -1.80
CA LYS A 35 8.57 10.59 -3.00
C LYS A 35 7.94 9.98 -4.26
N GLN A 36 8.16 8.68 -4.49
CA GLN A 36 7.61 8.00 -5.68
C GLN A 36 6.09 7.96 -5.68
N VAL A 37 5.45 7.77 -4.51
CA VAL A 37 3.99 7.82 -4.38
C VAL A 37 3.47 9.22 -4.75
N ALA A 38 4.12 10.27 -4.24
CA ALA A 38 3.74 11.65 -4.51
C ALA A 38 3.92 12.02 -5.99
N GLU A 39 5.03 11.62 -6.61
CA GLU A 39 5.30 11.81 -8.04
C GLU A 39 4.27 11.08 -8.92
N LEU A 40 3.85 9.87 -8.52
CA LEU A 40 2.82 9.10 -9.22
C LEU A 40 1.43 9.77 -9.14
N ILE A 41 1.12 10.40 -7.99
CA ILE A 41 -0.10 11.19 -7.83
C ILE A 41 -0.07 12.44 -8.74
N GLU A 42 1.01 13.21 -8.75
CA GLU A 42 1.19 14.36 -9.65
C GLU A 42 0.99 13.96 -11.12
N GLN A 43 1.63 12.86 -11.54
CA GLN A 43 1.52 12.32 -12.88
C GLN A 43 0.07 11.98 -13.25
N LYS A 44 -0.66 11.28 -12.36
CA LYS A 44 -2.06 10.88 -12.61
C LYS A 44 -3.04 12.06 -12.58
N MET A 45 -2.74 13.10 -11.80
CA MET A 45 -3.54 14.32 -11.73
C MET A 45 -3.23 15.31 -12.86
N HIS A 46 -2.20 15.04 -13.69
CA HIS A 46 -1.70 15.98 -14.71
C HIS A 46 -1.35 17.36 -14.13
N VAL A 47 -0.86 17.39 -12.88
CA VAL A 47 -0.36 18.59 -12.23
C VAL A 47 1.14 18.43 -12.01
N PHE A 48 1.93 19.41 -12.46
CA PHE A 48 3.38 19.34 -12.40
C PHE A 48 3.93 20.45 -11.49
N ASN A 49 5.07 20.18 -10.84
CA ASN A 49 5.81 21.14 -10.01
C ASN A 49 5.02 21.63 -8.78
N LYS A 50 4.20 20.78 -8.17
CA LYS A 50 3.50 21.04 -6.90
C LYS A 50 4.22 20.44 -5.70
N LEU A 51 5.05 19.41 -5.90
CA LEU A 51 5.82 18.79 -4.82
C LEU A 51 7.00 19.65 -4.37
N ASN A 52 7.04 19.98 -3.08
CA ASN A 52 8.19 20.60 -2.42
C ASN A 52 8.97 19.54 -1.63
N LEU A 53 9.68 18.67 -2.36
CA LEU A 53 10.41 17.54 -1.78
C LEU A 53 11.56 18.04 -0.89
N GLY A 54 11.67 17.48 0.32
CA GLY A 54 12.71 17.86 1.29
C GLY A 54 12.44 19.14 2.08
N ALA A 55 11.25 19.74 1.95
CA ALA A 55 10.85 20.94 2.70
C ALA A 55 10.76 20.70 4.22
N LEU A 56 10.55 19.46 4.64
CA LEU A 56 10.50 19.05 6.03
C LEU A 56 11.69 18.13 6.34
N PRO A 57 12.33 18.25 7.52
CA PRO A 57 13.34 17.30 7.94
C PRO A 57 12.72 15.91 8.12
N TYR A 58 13.53 14.87 7.92
CA TYR A 58 13.14 13.50 8.25
C TYR A 58 12.88 13.36 9.75
N ARG A 59 12.00 12.42 10.11
CA ARG A 59 11.77 12.08 11.51
C ARG A 59 13.01 11.39 12.07
N GLU A 60 13.26 11.53 13.37
CA GLU A 60 14.41 10.88 14.03
C GLU A 60 14.41 9.36 13.84
N ASN A 61 13.22 8.74 13.80
CA ASN A 61 13.04 7.29 13.63
C ASN A 61 12.43 6.95 12.26
N GLU A 62 12.94 7.55 11.18
CA GLU A 62 12.43 7.31 9.83
C GLU A 62 12.68 5.87 9.36
N LEU A 63 11.65 5.25 8.78
CA LEU A 63 11.71 3.90 8.22
C LEU A 63 11.93 3.99 6.71
N TRP A 64 13.18 3.84 6.28
CA TRP A 64 13.58 3.99 4.87
C TRP A 64 13.07 2.87 3.96
N ASN A 65 13.04 1.64 4.47
CA ASN A 65 12.62 0.46 3.73
C ASN A 65 11.52 -0.26 4.51
N TYR A 66 10.29 -0.06 4.07
CA TYR A 66 9.13 -0.71 4.65
C TYR A 66 8.46 -1.59 3.60
N ALA A 67 8.63 -2.91 3.70
CA ALA A 67 8.03 -3.92 2.85
C ALA A 67 7.64 -5.11 3.72
N LEU A 68 6.38 -5.54 3.64
CA LEU A 68 5.86 -6.64 4.44
C LEU A 68 5.59 -7.83 3.52
N TYR A 69 6.40 -8.88 3.69
CA TYR A 69 6.22 -10.15 3.02
C TYR A 69 5.02 -10.90 3.61
N TYR A 70 4.14 -11.40 2.74
CA TYR A 70 2.86 -12.01 3.09
C TYR A 70 2.83 -13.53 2.88
N ASP A 71 3.98 -14.17 2.69
CA ASP A 71 4.12 -15.61 2.38
C ASP A 71 3.37 -16.51 3.37
N ARG A 72 3.46 -16.20 4.67
CA ARG A 72 2.75 -16.96 5.71
C ARG A 72 1.24 -16.88 5.58
N LEU A 73 0.71 -15.72 5.20
CA LEU A 73 -0.73 -15.55 4.99
C LEU A 73 -1.15 -16.23 3.68
N HIS A 74 -0.36 -16.07 2.62
CA HIS A 74 -0.60 -16.74 1.34
C HIS A 74 -0.66 -18.25 1.49
N GLN A 75 0.30 -18.86 2.19
CA GLN A 75 0.32 -20.30 2.45
C GLN A 75 -0.87 -20.77 3.31
N ALA A 76 -1.33 -19.94 4.25
CA ALA A 76 -2.40 -20.32 5.16
C ALA A 76 -3.79 -20.22 4.54
N VAL A 77 -4.05 -19.20 3.70
CA VAL A 77 -5.42 -18.89 3.21
C VAL A 77 -5.50 -18.55 1.71
N GLY A 78 -4.39 -18.66 0.98
CA GLY A 78 -4.33 -18.34 -0.45
C GLY A 78 -4.41 -16.85 -0.78
N TRP A 79 -4.32 -15.95 0.22
CA TRP A 79 -4.41 -14.51 -0.01
C TRP A 79 -3.17 -13.98 -0.75
N SER A 80 -3.39 -13.08 -1.69
CA SER A 80 -2.36 -12.23 -2.31
C SER A 80 -2.97 -10.87 -2.64
N PRO A 81 -2.20 -9.78 -2.57
CA PRO A 81 -2.66 -8.47 -3.01
C PRO A 81 -2.89 -8.48 -4.53
N LEU A 82 -3.97 -7.85 -4.98
CA LEU A 82 -4.35 -7.79 -6.40
C LEU A 82 -4.21 -6.38 -6.96
N ILE A 83 -4.39 -5.36 -6.13
CA ILE A 83 -4.38 -3.96 -6.54
C ILE A 83 -3.01 -3.35 -6.24
N GLY A 84 -2.21 -3.21 -7.30
CA GLY A 84 -0.93 -2.52 -7.24
C GLY A 84 -1.08 -1.01 -7.02
N ILE A 85 -0.01 -0.37 -6.52
CA ILE A 85 -0.01 1.05 -6.10
C ILE A 85 -0.53 2.02 -7.17
N ALA A 86 -0.20 1.80 -8.44
CA ALA A 86 -0.67 2.67 -9.52
C ALA A 86 -2.18 2.57 -9.74
N ILE A 87 -2.76 1.38 -9.67
CA ILE A 87 -4.21 1.20 -9.80
C ILE A 87 -4.90 1.74 -8.53
N GLY A 88 -4.35 1.43 -7.34
CA GLY A 88 -4.90 1.91 -6.08
C GLY A 88 -4.97 3.44 -5.99
N ILE A 89 -3.93 4.16 -6.41
CA ILE A 89 -3.96 5.63 -6.48
C ILE A 89 -5.03 6.11 -7.45
N GLU A 90 -5.19 5.47 -8.61
CA GLU A 90 -6.20 5.86 -9.59
C GLU A 90 -7.63 5.73 -9.04
N LEU A 91 -7.92 4.62 -8.37
CA LEU A 91 -9.21 4.40 -7.71
C LEU A 91 -9.47 5.48 -6.66
N ILE A 92 -8.49 5.79 -5.82
CA ILE A 92 -8.60 6.83 -4.80
C ILE A 92 -8.85 8.21 -5.43
N LEU A 93 -8.10 8.58 -6.48
CA LEU A 93 -8.28 9.86 -7.15
C LEU A 93 -9.68 10.01 -7.78
N GLN A 94 -10.23 8.93 -8.32
CA GLN A 94 -11.61 8.92 -8.85
C GLN A 94 -12.65 9.15 -7.75
N GLU A 95 -12.40 8.66 -6.53
CA GLU A 95 -13.29 8.90 -5.37
C GLU A 95 -13.26 10.35 -4.90
N PHE A 96 -12.09 11.00 -4.87
CA PHE A 96 -11.94 12.40 -4.48
C PHE A 96 -12.50 13.42 -5.50
N GLN A 97 -12.74 12.98 -6.73
CA GLN A 97 -13.31 13.81 -7.80
C GLN A 97 -14.86 13.76 -7.86
N ARG A 98 -15.50 12.93 -7.02
CA ARG A 98 -16.96 12.87 -6.88
C ARG A 98 -17.47 13.93 -5.90
#